data_AF-A0A497BGS7-F1
#
_entry.id   AF-A0A497BGS7-F1
#
_cell.length_a   1.000
_cell.length_b   1.000
_cell.length_c   1.000
_cell.angle_alpha   90.00
_cell.angle_beta   90.00
_cell.angle_gamma   90.00
#
_symmetry.space_group_name_H-M   'P 1'
#
loop_
_entity.id
_entity.type
_entity.pdbx_description
1 polymer ?
#
loop_
_entity_poly.entity_id
_entity_poly.type
_entity_poly.pdbx_seq_one_letter_code
_entity_poly.pdbx_strand_id
1 'polypeptide(L)'
;MYFYVMTRKQWERFPKDLRPSEEEIIRNCVNFLITLLYEPDEEVVCRIDEGRLGRLVGDPGPVNFGDLSCREVERRGGVFVARVSEADPSAEGLRRYLEAWLQRWGWPVVVETEW
;
A
#
# COMPACT_ATOMS: atom_id res chain seq x y z
N MET A 1 0.57 -13.65 -7.04
CA MET A 1 1.41 -12.45 -6.86
C MET A 1 2.25 -12.67 -5.60
N TYR A 2 3.58 -12.65 -5.71
CA TYR A 2 4.46 -12.76 -4.54
C TYR A 2 4.87 -11.36 -4.13
N PHE A 3 4.50 -10.93 -2.93
CA PHE A 3 4.98 -9.68 -2.36
C PHE A 3 6.19 -9.95 -1.49
N TYR A 4 7.29 -9.26 -1.78
CA TYR A 4 8.40 -9.20 -0.84
C TYR A 4 8.20 -8.01 0.10
N VAL A 5 7.60 -8.31 1.26
CA VAL A 5 7.18 -7.32 2.27
C VAL A 5 8.15 -7.37 3.44
N MET A 6 8.62 -6.21 3.87
CA MET A 6 9.52 -6.13 5.02
C MET A 6 9.39 -4.79 5.72
N THR A 7 9.50 -4.81 7.04
CA THR A 7 9.73 -3.61 7.83
C THR A 7 11.10 -3.03 7.50
N ARG A 8 11.28 -1.72 7.71
CA ARG A 8 12.58 -1.06 7.54
C ARG A 8 13.67 -1.73 8.35
N LYS A 9 13.37 -2.14 9.58
CA LYS A 9 14.30 -2.87 10.46
C LYS A 9 14.74 -4.21 9.86
N GLN A 10 13.86 -4.94 9.17
CA GLN A 10 14.23 -6.19 8.49
C GLN A 10 15.08 -5.91 7.26
N TRP A 11 14.70 -4.90 6.46
CA TRP A 11 15.46 -4.46 5.30
C TRP A 11 16.90 -4.02 5.67
N GLU A 12 17.05 -3.30 6.76
CA GLU A 12 18.36 -2.84 7.25
C GLU A 12 19.30 -3.97 7.70
N ARG A 13 18.78 -5.19 7.96
CA ARG A 13 19.60 -6.35 8.31
C ARG A 13 20.37 -6.92 7.12
N PHE A 14 19.94 -6.63 5.89
CA PHE A 14 20.65 -7.09 4.71
C PHE A 14 21.95 -6.28 4.55
N PRO A 15 23.05 -6.93 4.11
CA PRO A 15 24.23 -6.24 3.62
C PRO A 15 23.82 -5.20 2.56
N LYS A 16 24.45 -4.01 2.58
CA LYS A 16 24.04 -2.88 1.73
C LYS A 16 23.97 -3.23 0.24
N ASP A 17 24.87 -4.08 -0.21
CA ASP A 17 25.01 -4.59 -1.58
C ASP A 17 23.94 -5.62 -1.96
N LEU A 18 23.24 -6.20 -0.98
CA LEU A 18 22.17 -7.20 -1.17
C LEU A 18 20.78 -6.66 -0.83
N ARG A 19 20.67 -5.36 -0.51
CA ARG A 19 19.38 -4.76 -0.19
C ARG A 19 18.55 -4.60 -1.49
N PRO A 20 17.29 -5.06 -1.50
CA PRO A 20 16.36 -4.67 -2.56
C PRO A 20 16.12 -3.15 -2.50
N SER A 21 15.61 -2.57 -3.58
CA SER A 21 15.26 -1.14 -3.61
C SER A 21 14.23 -0.81 -2.53
N GLU A 22 14.42 0.33 -1.84
CA GLU A 22 13.45 0.82 -0.85
C GLU A 22 12.09 1.07 -1.52
N GLU A 23 12.10 1.66 -2.72
CA GLU A 23 10.92 1.93 -3.54
C GLU A 23 10.16 0.64 -3.89
N GLU A 24 10.89 -0.42 -4.27
CA GLU A 24 10.28 -1.71 -4.57
C GLU A 24 9.64 -2.36 -3.33
N ILE A 25 10.34 -2.32 -2.18
CA ILE A 25 9.79 -2.82 -0.92
C ILE A 25 8.54 -2.05 -0.52
N ILE A 26 8.57 -0.72 -0.58
CA ILE A 26 7.43 0.13 -0.21
C ILE A 26 6.26 -0.16 -1.15
N ARG A 27 6.48 -0.23 -2.47
CA ARG A 27 5.43 -0.58 -3.45
C ARG A 27 4.81 -1.95 -3.14
N ASN A 28 5.63 -2.94 -2.81
CA ASN A 28 5.17 -4.27 -2.42
C ASN A 28 4.38 -4.23 -1.10
N CYS A 29 4.81 -3.43 -0.13
CA CYS A 29 4.09 -3.24 1.13
C CYS A 29 2.72 -2.60 0.91
N VAL A 30 2.63 -1.56 0.06
CA VAL A 30 1.35 -0.91 -0.29
C VAL A 30 0.41 -1.91 -0.96
N ASN A 31 0.87 -2.59 -2.01
CA ASN A 31 0.05 -3.55 -2.73
C ASN A 31 -0.34 -4.74 -1.85
N PHE A 32 0.53 -5.20 -0.95
CA PHE A 32 0.17 -6.20 0.06
C PHE A 32 -0.96 -5.69 0.97
N LEU A 33 -0.84 -4.49 1.53
CA LEU A 33 -1.88 -3.88 2.38
C LEU A 33 -3.21 -3.70 1.65
N ILE A 34 -3.19 -3.39 0.35
CA ILE A 34 -4.37 -3.35 -0.53
C ILE A 34 -4.98 -4.74 -0.67
N THR A 35 -4.18 -5.77 -1.00
CA THR A 35 -4.71 -7.15 -1.14
C THR A 35 -5.31 -7.68 0.15
N LEU A 36 -4.81 -7.22 1.30
CA LEU A 36 -5.42 -7.56 2.57
C LEU A 36 -6.84 -7.01 2.71
N LEU A 37 -7.33 -6.08 1.89
CA LEU A 37 -8.73 -5.61 1.94
C LEU A 37 -9.72 -6.50 1.20
N TYR A 38 -9.24 -7.55 0.52
CA TYR A 38 -10.05 -8.44 -0.30
C TYR A 38 -10.28 -9.79 0.39
N GLU A 39 -11.31 -10.49 -0.08
CA GLU A 39 -11.57 -11.90 0.17
C GLU A 39 -11.81 -12.65 -1.16
N PRO A 40 -11.54 -13.97 -1.22
CA PRO A 40 -11.88 -14.78 -2.38
C PRO A 40 -13.37 -14.77 -2.66
N ASP A 41 -13.73 -14.73 -3.94
CA ASP A 41 -15.12 -14.82 -4.40
C ASP A 41 -15.19 -15.75 -5.61
N GLU A 42 -16.22 -16.59 -5.67
CA GLU A 42 -16.34 -17.63 -6.70
C GLU A 42 -16.69 -17.07 -8.09
N GLU A 43 -17.35 -15.90 -8.15
CA GLU A 43 -17.83 -15.31 -9.41
C GLU A 43 -16.83 -14.33 -10.01
N VAL A 44 -16.15 -13.54 -9.16
CA VAL A 44 -15.26 -12.45 -9.58
C VAL A 44 -13.81 -12.61 -9.14
N VAL A 45 -13.41 -13.82 -8.70
CA VAL A 45 -12.08 -14.18 -8.17
C VAL A 45 -11.80 -13.56 -6.80
N CYS A 46 -12.03 -12.26 -6.64
CA CYS A 46 -11.98 -11.59 -5.35
C CYS A 46 -12.95 -10.40 -5.31
N ARG A 47 -13.39 -10.08 -4.10
CA ARG A 47 -14.18 -8.89 -3.80
C ARG A 47 -13.66 -8.22 -2.54
N ILE A 48 -14.15 -7.02 -2.25
CA ILE A 48 -13.81 -6.32 -1.02
C ILE A 48 -14.45 -7.03 0.19
N ASP A 49 -13.63 -7.28 1.21
CA ASP A 49 -14.08 -7.72 2.53
C ASP A 49 -14.55 -6.47 3.30
N GLU A 50 -15.85 -6.18 3.22
CA GLU A 50 -16.48 -5.00 3.84
C GLU A 50 -16.22 -4.92 5.36
N GLY A 51 -16.19 -6.06 6.05
CA GLY A 51 -15.94 -6.10 7.49
C GLY A 51 -14.51 -5.68 7.82
N ARG A 52 -13.56 -6.10 6.99
CA ARG A 52 -12.16 -5.73 7.13
C ARG A 52 -11.91 -4.29 6.67
N LEU A 53 -12.53 -3.84 5.59
CA LEU A 53 -12.49 -2.45 5.13
C LEU A 53 -12.99 -1.50 6.23
N GLY A 54 -14.18 -1.75 6.78
CA GLY A 54 -14.74 -0.94 7.85
C GLY A 54 -13.90 -0.93 9.13
N ARG A 55 -13.27 -2.06 9.49
CA ARG A 55 -12.42 -2.15 10.69
C ARG A 55 -11.04 -1.51 10.52
N LEU A 56 -10.42 -1.65 9.35
CA LEU A 56 -9.03 -1.23 9.12
C LEU A 56 -8.92 0.17 8.52
N VAL A 57 -9.86 0.53 7.64
CA VAL A 57 -9.85 1.78 6.86
C VAL A 57 -10.96 2.73 7.32
N GLY A 58 -12.15 2.19 7.62
CA GLY A 58 -13.35 3.01 7.84
C GLY A 58 -13.96 3.43 6.51
N ASP A 59 -14.19 4.73 6.32
CA ASP A 59 -14.57 5.29 5.02
C ASP A 59 -13.32 5.49 4.15
N PRO A 60 -13.11 4.69 3.08
CA PRO A 60 -11.94 4.83 2.21
C PRO A 60 -11.99 6.08 1.32
N GLY A 61 -13.17 6.68 1.12
CA GLY A 61 -13.45 7.65 0.04
C GLY A 61 -13.70 6.97 -1.32
N PRO A 62 -13.72 7.75 -2.43
CA PRO A 62 -14.02 7.21 -3.75
C PRO A 62 -12.84 6.39 -4.29
N VAL A 63 -13.05 5.08 -4.44
CA VAL A 63 -12.01 4.13 -4.85
C VAL A 63 -12.60 3.10 -5.82
N ASN A 64 -11.93 2.87 -6.95
CA ASN A 64 -12.21 1.77 -7.85
C ASN A 64 -11.36 0.55 -7.43
N PHE A 65 -11.94 -0.28 -6.56
CA PHE A 65 -11.28 -1.48 -6.04
C PHE A 65 -11.05 -2.58 -7.09
N GLY A 66 -11.52 -2.42 -8.34
CA GLY A 66 -11.29 -3.40 -9.41
C GLY A 66 -9.83 -3.43 -9.91
N ASP A 67 -9.13 -2.29 -9.92
CA ASP A 67 -7.74 -2.18 -10.41
C ASP A 67 -6.84 -1.31 -9.50
N LEU A 68 -7.27 -1.12 -8.25
CA LEU A 68 -6.54 -0.40 -7.21
C LEU A 68 -5.14 -0.97 -7.02
N SER A 69 -4.12 -0.16 -7.27
CA SER A 69 -2.73 -0.58 -7.11
C SER A 69 -1.77 0.59 -6.96
N CYS A 70 -0.66 0.34 -6.27
CA CYS A 70 0.48 1.25 -6.24
C CYS A 70 1.36 0.99 -7.46
N ARG A 71 1.38 1.97 -8.38
CA ARG A 71 2.14 1.89 -9.64
C ARG A 71 3.58 2.32 -9.45
N GLU A 72 3.80 3.36 -8.65
CA GLU A 72 5.09 4.03 -8.54
C GLU A 72 5.40 4.44 -7.10
N VAL A 73 6.67 4.35 -6.73
CA VAL A 73 7.20 4.93 -5.50
C VAL A 73 8.47 5.69 -5.88
N GLU A 74 8.53 6.96 -5.49
CA GLU A 74 9.72 7.80 -5.70
C GLU A 74 10.16 8.45 -4.41
N ARG A 75 11.47 8.73 -4.31
CA ARG A 75 12.03 9.43 -3.16
C ARG A 75 12.01 10.94 -3.39
N ARG A 76 11.31 11.68 -2.53
CA ARG A 76 11.31 13.15 -2.48
C ARG A 76 12.00 13.62 -1.19
N GLY A 77 13.31 13.84 -1.28
CA GLY A 77 14.12 14.24 -0.12
C GLY A 77 14.21 13.14 0.94
N GLY A 78 13.65 13.42 2.12
CA GLY A 78 13.66 12.51 3.28
C GLY A 78 12.50 11.51 3.34
N VAL A 79 11.54 11.60 2.41
CA VAL A 79 10.33 10.78 2.39
C VAL A 79 10.16 10.08 1.04
N PHE A 80 9.37 9.01 1.03
CA PHE A 80 8.91 8.33 -0.17
C PHE A 80 7.48 8.75 -0.48
N VAL A 81 7.20 8.99 -1.76
CA VAL A 81 5.85 9.23 -2.26
C VAL A 81 5.40 8.01 -3.03
N ALA A 82 4.36 7.34 -2.52
CA ALA A 82 3.75 6.19 -3.18
C ALA A 82 2.48 6.65 -3.91
N ARG A 83 2.44 6.45 -5.24
CA ARG A 83 1.28 6.76 -6.08
C ARG A 83 0.39 5.54 -6.21
N VAL A 84 -0.87 5.70 -5.78
CA VAL A 84 -1.91 4.68 -5.85
C VAL A 84 -2.93 5.13 -6.87
N SER A 85 -3.02 4.40 -7.98
CA SER A 85 -3.98 4.69 -9.04
C SER A 85 -5.33 4.03 -8.75
N GLU A 86 -6.39 4.48 -9.42
CA GLU A 86 -7.79 4.02 -9.23
C GLU A 86 -8.39 4.43 -7.87
N ALA A 87 -7.91 5.54 -7.31
CA ALA A 87 -8.46 6.15 -6.12
C ALA A 87 -8.48 7.67 -6.28
N ASP A 88 -9.61 8.31 -6.01
CA ASP A 88 -9.72 9.76 -6.13
C ASP A 88 -8.71 10.47 -5.20
N PRO A 89 -8.17 11.65 -5.56
CA PRO A 89 -7.32 12.44 -4.66
C PRO A 89 -7.93 12.71 -3.27
N SER A 90 -9.27 12.68 -3.15
CA SER A 90 -10.03 12.80 -1.91
C SER A 90 -10.22 11.49 -1.12
N ALA A 91 -9.63 10.37 -1.55
CA ALA A 91 -9.64 9.07 -0.85
C ALA A 91 -8.77 9.07 0.42
N GLU A 92 -9.06 9.97 1.36
CA GLU A 92 -8.27 10.20 2.57
C GLU A 92 -8.24 9.01 3.52
N GLY A 93 -9.30 8.20 3.55
CA GLY A 93 -9.33 6.99 4.36
C GLY A 93 -8.29 5.97 3.92
N LEU A 94 -8.27 5.69 2.61
CA LEU A 94 -7.29 4.78 2.03
C LEU A 94 -5.86 5.28 2.25
N ARG A 95 -5.61 6.57 1.98
CA ARG A 95 -4.29 7.21 2.20
C ARG A 95 -3.82 7.06 3.65
N ARG A 96 -4.66 7.44 4.62
CA ARG A 96 -4.34 7.33 6.05
C ARG A 96 -4.06 5.90 6.48
N TYR A 97 -4.85 4.93 6.01
CA TYR A 97 -4.64 3.52 6.30
C TYR A 97 -3.25 3.04 5.83
N LEU A 98 -2.90 3.31 4.57
CA LEU A 98 -1.64 2.89 3.98
C LEU A 98 -0.43 3.58 4.63
N GLU A 99 -0.50 4.91 4.80
CA GLU A 99 0.54 5.70 5.45
C GLU A 99 0.79 5.23 6.88
N ALA A 100 -0.27 5.03 7.67
CA ALA A 100 -0.15 4.63 9.07
C ALA A 100 0.56 3.28 9.24
N TRP A 101 0.26 2.29 8.40
CA TRP A 101 0.93 0.99 8.47
C TRP A 101 2.39 1.05 8.03
N LEU A 102 2.68 1.74 6.92
CA LEU A 102 4.05 1.89 6.43
C LEU A 102 4.94 2.62 7.45
N GLN A 103 4.41 3.69 8.06
CA GLN A 103 5.12 4.42 9.11
C GLN A 103 5.36 3.56 10.35
N ARG A 104 4.38 2.73 10.76
CA ARG A 104 4.58 1.73 11.84
C ARG A 104 5.65 0.70 11.51
N TRP A 105 5.83 0.37 10.23
CA TRP A 105 6.90 -0.50 9.75
C TRP A 105 8.24 0.24 9.53
N GLY A 106 8.29 1.54 9.83
CA GLY A 106 9.49 2.39 9.78
C GLY A 106 9.76 3.05 8.43
N TRP A 107 8.86 2.91 7.46
CA TRP A 107 8.98 3.52 6.15
C TRP A 107 8.38 4.94 6.17
N PRO A 108 9.17 6.00 5.88
CA PRO A 108 8.67 7.37 5.87
C PRO A 108 7.95 7.63 4.54
N VAL A 109 6.67 7.26 4.47
CA VAL A 109 5.86 7.29 3.25
C VAL A 109 4.73 8.30 3.36
N VAL A 110 4.47 9.00 2.26
CA VAL A 110 3.25 9.74 1.95
C VAL A 110 2.57 9.05 0.76
N VAL A 111 1.25 8.91 0.79
CA VAL A 111 0.47 8.30 -0.28
C VAL A 111 -0.28 9.39 -1.04
N GLU A 112 -0.05 9.44 -2.34
CA GLU A 112 -0.81 10.23 -3.30
C GLU A 112 -1.77 9.28 -4.03
N THR A 113 -3.05 9.62 -4.11
CA THR A 113 -4.06 8.87 -4.88
C THR A 113 -4.41 9.62 -6.15
N GLU A 114 -4.60 8.87 -7.24
CA GLU A 114 -4.98 9.40 -8.55
C GLU A 114 -6.03 8.48 -9.21
N TRP A 115 -6.95 9.08 -9.97
CA TRP A 115 -7.91 8.38 -10.82
C TRP A 115 -7.57 8.65 -12.28
#